data_AF-A0A936H3L8-F1
#
_entry.id   AF-A0A936H3L8-F1
#
_cell.length_a   1.000
_cell.length_b   1.000
_cell.length_c   1.000
_cell.angle_alpha   90.00
_cell.angle_beta   90.00
_cell.angle_gamma   90.00
#
_symmetry.space_group_name_H-M   'P 1'
#
loop_
_entity.id
_entity.type
_entity.pdbx_description
1 polymer ?
#
loop_
_entity_poly.entity_id
_entity_poly.type
_entity_poly.pdbx_seq_one_letter_code
_entity_poly.pdbx_strand_id
1 'polypeptide(L)' 'MSKAEVVDDNLRLEDHEKQLIQRALRKFNGRRKEAAQELGISERTLYRKIRQYNL' A
#
# COMPACT_ATOMS: atom_id res chain seq x y z
N MET A 1 19.97 4.26 16.71
CA MET A 1 18.87 4.98 16.03
C MET A 1 18.04 5.65 17.10
N SER A 2 17.75 6.95 16.92
CA SER A 2 16.91 7.71 17.85
C SER A 2 15.42 7.43 17.60
N LYS A 3 14.56 7.70 18.59
CA LYS A 3 13.10 7.56 18.43
C LYS A 3 12.55 8.40 17.27
N ALA A 4 13.20 9.52 16.93
CA ALA A 4 12.80 10.37 15.81
C ALA A 4 13.10 9.73 14.44
N GLU A 5 14.27 9.09 14.29
CA GLU A 5 14.65 8.39 13.05
C GLU A 5 13.70 7.22 12.74
N VAL A 6 13.34 6.44 13.76
CA VAL A 6 12.42 5.29 13.60
C VAL A 6 11.02 5.75 13.14
N VAL A 7 10.55 6.91 13.59
CA VAL A 7 9.24 7.45 13.18
C VAL A 7 9.28 7.97 11.74
N ASP A 8 10.35 8.66 11.34
CA ASP A 8 10.55 9.12 9.96
C ASP A 8 10.59 7.95 8.97
N ASP A 9 11.34 6.89 9.30
CA ASP A 9 11.43 5.69 8.46
C ASP A 9 10.08 4.99 8.30
N ASN A 10 9.28 4.91 9.38
CA ASN A 10 7.94 4.32 9.31
C ASN A 10 6.99 5.12 8.42
N LEU A 11 7.01 6.45 8.52
CA LEU A 11 6.21 7.33 7.65
C LEU A 11 6.57 7.12 6.17
N ARG A 12 7.86 7.05 5.86
CA ARG A 12 8.35 6.81 4.49
C ARG A 12 7.91 5.46 3.95
N LEU A 13 7.94 4.42 4.78
CA LEU A 13 7.48 3.08 4.38
C LEU A 13 5.97 3.06 4.08
N GLU A 14 5.16 3.73 4.90
CA GLU A 14 3.71 3.82 4.67
C GLU A 14 3.38 4.60 3.39
N ASP A 15 4.07 5.70 3.12
CA ASP A 15 3.90 6.46 1.89
C ASP A 15 4.29 5.66 0.64
N HIS A 16 5.39 4.92 0.72
CA HIS A 16 5.83 4.03 -0.35
C HIS A 16 4.80 2.93 -0.61
N GLU A 17 4.28 2.28 0.45
CA GLU A 17 3.24 1.27 0.33
C GLU A 17 1.97 1.84 -0.32
N LYS A 18 1.53 3.02 0.13
CA LYS A 18 0.37 3.72 -0.44
C LYS A 18 0.54 4.00 -1.94
N GLN A 19 1.71 4.48 -2.34
CA GLN A 19 2.01 4.75 -3.76
C GLN A 19 2.00 3.46 -4.61
N LEU A 20 2.57 2.36 -4.10
CA LEU A 20 2.55 1.07 -4.78
C LEU A 20 1.12 0.57 -4.99
N ILE A 21 0.29 0.66 -3.96
CA ILE A 21 -1.13 0.28 -4.03
C ILE A 21 -1.87 1.12 -5.08
N GLN A 22 -1.70 2.45 -5.07
CA GLN A 22 -2.32 3.33 -6.06
C GLN A 22 -1.85 3.04 -7.50
N ARG A 23 -0.56 2.71 -7.68
CA ARG A 23 -0.01 2.36 -9.00
C ARG A 23 -0.60 1.04 -9.50
N ALA A 24 -0.66 0.01 -8.65
CA ALA A 24 -1.25 -1.28 -9.01
C ALA A 24 -2.76 -1.13 -9.35
N LEU A 25 -3.52 -0.42 -8.51
CA LEU A 25 -4.93 -0.16 -8.77
C LEU A 25 -5.14 0.59 -10.10
N ARG A 26 -4.34 1.62 -10.39
CA ARG A 26 -4.43 2.33 -11.69
C ARG A 26 -4.04 1.42 -12.86
N LYS A 27 -2.95 0.65 -12.76
CA LYS A 27 -2.49 -0.29 -13.80
C LYS A 27 -3.57 -1.30 -14.19
N PHE A 28 -4.35 -1.77 -13.22
CA PHE A 28 -5.41 -2.76 -13.44
C PHE A 28 -6.83 -2.17 -13.47
N ASN A 29 -6.99 -0.85 -13.62
CA ASN A 29 -8.30 -0.16 -13.66
C ASN A 29 -9.20 -0.50 -12.46
N GLY A 30 -8.63 -0.53 -11.26
CA GLY A 30 -9.34 -0.80 -10.01
C GLY A 30 -9.66 -2.27 -9.74
N ARG A 31 -9.28 -3.18 -10.64
CA ARG A 31 -9.49 -4.62 -10.44
C ARG A 31 -8.59 -5.14 -9.31
N ARG A 32 -9.22 -5.43 -8.17
CA ARG A 32 -8.54 -5.71 -6.89
C ARG A 32 -7.77 -7.02 -6.91
N LYS A 33 -8.27 -8.04 -7.62
CA LYS A 33 -7.61 -9.35 -7.73
C LYS A 33 -6.24 -9.23 -8.41
N GLU A 34 -6.19 -8.63 -9.59
CA GLU A 34 -4.96 -8.44 -10.35
C GLU A 34 -3.99 -7.49 -9.65
N ALA A 35 -4.50 -6.41 -9.05
CA ALA A 35 -3.68 -5.49 -8.26
C ALA A 35 -3.08 -6.17 -7.03
N ALA A 36 -3.84 -7.02 -6.33
CA ALA A 36 -3.35 -7.77 -5.17
C ALA A 36 -2.29 -8.81 -5.58
N GLN A 37 -2.51 -9.49 -6.71
CA GLN A 37 -1.56 -10.45 -7.27
C GLN A 37 -0.22 -9.78 -7.66
N GLU A 38 -0.26 -8.62 -8.30
CA GLU A 38 0.95 -7.83 -8.62
C GLU A 38 1.72 -7.42 -7.36
N LEU A 39 1.00 -7.01 -6.32
CA LEU A 39 1.58 -6.60 -5.04
C LEU A 39 2.04 -7.78 -4.18
N GLY A 40 1.77 -9.03 -4.59
CA GLY A 40 2.11 -10.23 -3.83
C GLY A 40 1.34 -10.38 -2.52
N ILE A 41 0.13 -9.80 -2.43
CA ILE A 41 -0.71 -9.83 -1.24
C ILE A 41 -2.10 -10.42 -1.54
N SER A 42 -2.82 -10.82 -0.50
CA SER A 42 -4.22 -11.24 -0.66
C SER A 42 -5.14 -10.06 -0.97
N GLU A 43 -6.26 -10.30 -1.65
CA GLU A 43 -7.31 -9.29 -1.88
C GLU A 43 -7.84 -8.70 -0.56
N ARG A 44 -7.91 -9.52 0.50
CA ARG A 44 -8.28 -9.07 1.85
C ARG A 44 -7.28 -8.06 2.41
N THR A 45 -5.98 -8.31 2.23
CA THR A 45 -4.92 -7.39 2.65
C THR A 45 -5.00 -6.08 1.88
N LEU A 46 -5.15 -6.16 0.56
CA LEU A 46 -5.32 -4.99 -0.30
C LEU A 46 -6.54 -4.16 0.12
N TYR A 47 -7.68 -4.81 0.36
CA TYR A 47 -8.90 -4.13 0.83
C TYR A 47 -8.68 -3.38 2.14
N ARG A 48 -8.03 -4.01 3.14
CA ARG A 48 -7.73 -3.36 4.41
C ARG A 48 -6.84 -2.14 4.23
N LYS A 49 -5.81 -2.23 3.36
CA LYS A 49 -4.89 -1.12 3.09
C LYS A 49 -5.57 0.03 2.34
N ILE A 50 -6.45 -0.26 1.38
CA ILE A 50 -7.29 0.76 0.72
C ILE A 50 -8.12 1.52 1.76
N ARG A 51 -8.77 0.80 2.70
CA ARG A 51 -9.53 1.41 3.80
C ARG A 51 -8.66 2.21 4.76
N GLN A 52 -7.46 1.71 5.10
CA GLN A 52 -6.50 2.39 5.97
C GLN A 52 -6.02 3.72 5.37
N TYR A 53 -5.76 3.74 4.05
CA TYR A 53 -5.21 4.89 3.35
C TYR A 53 -6.24 5.82 2.71
N ASN A 54 -7.54 5.51 2.86
CA ASN A 54 -8.66 6.20 2.21
C ASN A 54 -8.44 6.38 0.70
N LEU A 55 -8.14 5.27 0.02
CA LEU A 55 -7.95 5.19 -1.44
C LEU A 55 -9.23 4.82 -2.20
#